data_AF-A0A7W8TDB4-F1
#
_entry.id   AF-A0A7W8TDB4-F1
#
_cell.length_a   1.000
_cell.length_b   1.000
_cell.length_c   1.000
_cell.angle_alpha   90.00
_cell.angle_beta   90.00
_cell.angle_gamma   90.00
#
_symmetry.space_group_name_H-M   'P 1'
#
loop_
_entity.id
_entity.type
_entity.pdbx_description
1 polymer ?
#
loop_
_entity_poly.entity_id
_entity_poly.type
_entity_poly.pdbx_seq_one_letter_code
_entity_poly.pdbx_strand_id
1 'polypeptide(L)'
;MVQEYRGEYPSQWAAIESIAPNIGCTSQTLLGWIKREEVDSGEREGVTYVGTRTPQGTGAREQGTAPCQRDSEAGECVFRPGGARPPPEVQKAFIDQHRDTFGVEPMCKVLRIAPSGYRRHAALLRDPSRHGVRAIRDERLRPEIKRVWQANMQVYGPDKVWKQMNLERIAVARCTVERLMKPNWVCTA
;
A
#
# COMPACT_ATOMS: atom_id res chain seq x y z
N MET A 1 -20.55 22.23 -36.61
CA MET A 1 -19.88 23.55 -36.67
C MET A 1 -18.67 23.63 -37.59
N VAL A 2 -17.67 22.73 -37.60
CA VAL A 2 -16.63 22.70 -38.67
C VAL A 2 -16.99 21.75 -39.82
N GLN A 3 -17.81 20.74 -39.55
CA GLN A 3 -18.36 19.82 -40.55
C GLN A 3 -19.31 20.52 -41.56
N GLU A 4 -19.95 21.63 -41.17
CA GLU A 4 -20.94 22.35 -41.99
C GLU A 4 -20.32 23.27 -43.05
N TYR A 5 -19.01 23.55 -42.99
CA TYR A 5 -18.31 24.45 -43.93
C TYR A 5 -17.47 23.72 -44.99
N ARG A 6 -17.68 22.40 -45.18
CA ARG A 6 -16.91 21.57 -46.13
C ARG A 6 -16.98 22.04 -47.60
N GLY A 7 -17.85 22.99 -47.95
CA GLY A 7 -18.00 23.54 -49.30
C GLY A 7 -17.51 24.99 -49.52
N GLU A 8 -17.20 25.76 -48.48
CA GLU A 8 -16.84 27.19 -48.62
C GLU A 8 -15.33 27.46 -48.56
N TYR A 9 -14.52 26.45 -48.25
CA TYR A 9 -13.07 26.58 -48.19
C TYR A 9 -12.36 25.51 -49.02
N PRO A 10 -11.23 25.83 -49.66
CA PRO A 10 -10.52 24.92 -50.56
C PRO A 10 -9.88 23.72 -49.85
N SER A 11 -9.74 23.76 -48.51
CA SER A 11 -9.31 22.61 -47.72
C SER A 11 -9.78 22.71 -46.27
N GLN A 12 -9.89 21.55 -45.61
CA GLN A 12 -10.19 21.45 -44.18
C GLN A 12 -9.16 22.21 -43.32
N TRP A 13 -7.90 22.26 -43.75
CA TRP A 13 -6.85 23.02 -43.07
C TRP A 13 -7.07 24.54 -43.14
N ALA A 14 -7.51 25.05 -44.29
CA ALA A 14 -7.83 26.48 -44.45
C ALA A 14 -9.02 26.92 -43.59
N ALA A 15 -10.03 26.06 -43.41
CA ALA A 15 -11.13 26.31 -42.48
C ALA A 15 -10.66 26.28 -41.00
N ILE A 16 -9.71 25.40 -40.67
CA ILE A 16 -9.16 25.31 -39.31
C ILE A 16 -8.31 26.54 -38.95
N GLU A 17 -7.52 27.06 -39.89
CA GLU A 17 -6.71 28.26 -39.67
C GLU A 17 -7.55 29.53 -39.50
N SER A 18 -8.69 29.64 -40.18
CA SER A 18 -9.57 30.82 -40.06
C SER A 18 -10.45 30.78 -38.80
N ILE A 19 -10.86 29.59 -38.36
CA ILE A 19 -11.77 29.42 -37.21
C ILE A 19 -11.02 29.37 -35.88
N ALA A 20 -9.80 28.80 -35.84
CA ALA A 20 -9.07 28.63 -34.58
C ALA A 20 -8.82 29.95 -33.81
N PRO A 21 -8.45 31.08 -34.45
CA PRO A 21 -8.29 32.36 -33.77
C PRO A 21 -9.60 32.90 -33.18
N ASN A 22 -10.74 32.69 -33.86
CA ASN A 22 -12.05 33.15 -33.39
C ASN A 22 -12.52 32.41 -32.13
N ILE A 23 -12.02 31.20 -31.90
CA ILE A 23 -12.29 30.38 -30.70
C ILE A 23 -11.20 30.59 -29.62
N GLY A 24 -10.13 31.33 -29.95
CA GLY A 24 -9.02 31.60 -29.03
C GLY A 24 -8.06 30.40 -28.84
N CYS A 25 -8.01 29.48 -29.80
CA CYS A 25 -7.12 28.31 -29.78
C CYS A 25 -6.15 28.31 -30.97
N THR A 26 -5.09 27.51 -30.90
CA THR A 26 -4.20 27.31 -32.05
C THR A 26 -4.82 26.35 -33.06
N SER A 27 -4.53 26.55 -34.36
CA SER A 27 -5.02 25.70 -35.45
C SER A 27 -4.69 24.22 -35.25
N GLN A 28 -3.53 23.91 -34.68
CA GLN A 28 -3.15 22.53 -34.33
C GLN A 28 -4.02 21.91 -33.23
N THR A 29 -4.50 22.70 -32.27
CA THR A 29 -5.38 22.20 -31.20
C THR A 29 -6.75 21.84 -31.76
N LEU A 30 -7.29 22.71 -32.62
CA LEU A 30 -8.56 22.47 -33.29
C LEU A 30 -8.48 21.25 -34.23
N LEU A 31 -7.37 21.06 -34.95
CA LEU A 31 -7.12 19.84 -35.73
C LEU A 31 -7.10 18.57 -34.86
N GLY A 32 -6.49 18.64 -33.68
CA GLY A 32 -6.45 17.53 -32.73
C GLY A 32 -7.84 17.13 -32.23
N TRP A 33 -8.72 18.11 -32.00
CA TRP A 33 -10.11 17.86 -31.60
C TRP A 33 -10.93 17.26 -32.74
N ILE A 34 -10.81 17.77 -33.96
CA ILE A 34 -11.50 17.23 -35.14
C ILE A 34 -11.05 15.80 -35.44
N LYS A 35 -9.75 15.50 -35.36
CA LYS A 35 -9.25 14.12 -35.52
C LYS A 35 -9.78 13.18 -34.44
N ARG A 36 -10.03 13.68 -33.24
CA ARG A 36 -10.58 12.87 -32.15
C ARG A 36 -12.08 12.63 -32.34
N GLU A 37 -12.82 13.63 -32.78
CA GLU A 37 -14.21 13.51 -33.19
C GLU A 37 -14.39 12.55 -34.39
N GLU A 38 -13.50 12.59 -35.39
CA GLU A 38 -13.52 11.66 -36.53
C GLU A 38 -13.26 10.21 -36.09
N VAL A 39 -12.45 10.00 -35.04
CA VAL A 39 -12.23 8.68 -34.43
C VAL A 39 -13.44 8.24 -33.59
N ASP A 40 -14.01 9.16 -32.80
CA ASP A 40 -15.18 8.87 -31.96
C ASP A 40 -16.45 8.63 -32.81
N SER A 41 -16.52 9.24 -34.00
CA SER A 41 -17.58 9.02 -35.00
C SER A 41 -17.36 7.77 -35.88
N GLY A 42 -16.20 7.09 -35.72
CA GLY A 42 -15.91 5.82 -36.37
C GLY A 42 -15.51 5.89 -37.85
N GLU A 43 -15.17 7.08 -38.38
CA GLU A 43 -14.84 7.26 -39.81
C GLU A 43 -13.38 6.94 -40.16
N ARG A 44 -12.53 6.62 -39.16
CA ARG A 44 -11.18 6.05 -39.35
C ARG A 44 -10.86 4.96 -38.31
N GLU A 45 -10.36 3.81 -38.76
CA GLU A 45 -9.81 2.79 -37.87
C GLU A 45 -8.46 3.25 -37.29
N GLY A 46 -8.49 3.61 -35.99
CA GLY A 46 -7.31 3.89 -35.19
C GLY A 46 -7.50 3.36 -33.77
N VAL A 47 -6.49 2.65 -33.25
CA VAL A 47 -6.51 2.02 -31.92
C VAL A 47 -6.79 3.06 -30.83
N THR A 48 -7.93 2.89 -30.15
CA THR A 48 -8.28 3.61 -28.95
C THR A 48 -7.33 3.19 -27.82
N TYR A 49 -6.37 4.05 -27.48
CA TYR A 49 -5.71 3.95 -26.18
C TYR A 49 -6.74 4.40 -25.14
N VAL A 50 -7.48 3.43 -24.55
CA VAL A 50 -8.28 3.65 -23.34
C VAL A 50 -7.30 3.84 -22.18
N GLY A 51 -6.68 5.02 -22.14
CA GLY A 51 -5.98 5.54 -20.99
C GLY A 51 -6.97 6.39 -20.21
N THR A 52 -7.50 5.86 -19.12
CA THR A 52 -8.30 6.60 -18.13
C THR A 52 -7.61 7.90 -17.76
N ARG A 53 -8.18 9.02 -18.19
CA ARG A 53 -7.82 10.37 -17.73
C ARG A 53 -9.01 10.94 -16.97
N THR A 54 -8.84 11.00 -15.65
CA THR A 54 -9.68 11.72 -14.70
C THR A 54 -9.78 13.20 -15.10
N PRO A 55 -10.98 13.81 -15.16
CA PRO A 55 -11.10 15.26 -15.28
C PRO A 55 -10.81 15.92 -13.94
N GLN A 56 -9.88 16.89 -13.96
CA GLN A 56 -9.57 17.77 -12.84
C GLN A 56 -10.40 19.05 -13.02
N GLY A 57 -11.53 19.13 -12.32
CA GLY A 57 -12.38 20.34 -12.24
C GLY A 57 -12.00 21.19 -11.03
N THR A 58 -11.86 22.50 -11.26
CA THR A 58 -11.62 23.51 -10.23
C THR A 58 -12.93 24.01 -9.61
N GLY A 59 -13.05 23.85 -8.29
CA GLY A 59 -13.50 24.87 -7.34
C GLY A 59 -15.01 25.12 -7.14
N ALA A 60 -15.58 24.58 -6.06
CA ALA A 60 -16.46 25.31 -5.14
C ALA A 60 -16.64 24.51 -3.83
N ARG A 61 -16.67 25.24 -2.72
CA ARG A 61 -16.70 24.77 -1.32
C ARG A 61 -17.99 24.00 -1.01
N GLU A 62 -17.87 22.73 -0.61
CA GLU A 62 -18.85 22.04 0.22
C GLU A 62 -18.11 21.22 1.29
N GLN A 63 -18.70 21.17 2.48
CA GLN A 63 -18.08 20.64 3.69
C GLN A 63 -17.76 19.15 3.52
N GLY A 64 -16.48 18.79 3.63
CA GLY A 64 -16.00 17.45 3.38
C GLY A 64 -16.67 16.42 4.29
N THR A 65 -17.35 15.46 3.67
CA THR A 65 -17.78 14.22 4.32
C THR A 65 -16.55 13.49 4.85
N ALA A 66 -16.62 13.05 6.11
CA ALA A 66 -15.50 12.41 6.81
C ALA A 66 -15.01 11.14 6.08
N PRO A 67 -13.72 10.80 6.17
CA PRO A 67 -13.17 9.59 5.56
C PRO A 67 -13.60 8.35 6.36
N CYS A 68 -14.78 7.80 6.04
CA CYS A 68 -15.16 6.39 6.21
C CYS A 68 -16.45 5.98 5.45
N GLN A 69 -17.14 6.88 4.76
CA GLN A 69 -18.41 6.55 4.08
C GLN A 69 -18.20 5.98 2.66
N ARG A 70 -17.46 4.87 2.57
CA ARG A 70 -17.60 3.87 1.50
C ARG A 70 -17.57 2.44 2.05
N ASP A 71 -17.67 2.27 3.36
CA ASP A 71 -17.89 0.95 3.93
C ASP A 71 -19.39 0.67 3.83
N SER A 72 -19.78 -0.14 2.84
CA SER A 72 -21.10 -0.77 2.88
C SER A 72 -21.16 -1.60 4.16
N GLU A 73 -22.00 -1.15 5.08
CA GLU A 73 -22.37 -1.90 6.28
C GLU A 73 -22.86 -3.29 5.84
N ALA A 74 -22.25 -4.35 6.38
CA ALA A 74 -22.46 -5.76 6.06
C ALA A 74 -21.64 -6.38 4.91
N GLY A 75 -20.41 -5.92 4.68
CA GLY A 75 -19.37 -6.81 4.16
C GLY A 75 -18.75 -7.61 5.31
N GLU A 76 -19.23 -8.83 5.58
CA GLU A 76 -18.49 -9.75 6.45
C GLU A 76 -17.04 -9.80 5.95
N CYS A 77 -16.06 -9.50 6.80
CA CYS A 77 -14.65 -9.69 6.48
C CYS A 77 -14.39 -11.20 6.30
N VAL A 78 -14.72 -11.74 5.12
CA VAL A 78 -14.51 -13.16 4.75
C VAL A 78 -13.04 -13.55 4.90
N PHE A 79 -12.12 -12.58 4.79
CA PHE A 79 -10.72 -12.73 5.11
C PHE A 79 -10.43 -12.26 6.55
N ARG A 80 -10.39 -13.21 7.48
CA ARG A 80 -9.74 -13.00 8.79
C ARG A 80 -8.27 -12.60 8.55
N PRO A 81 -7.61 -11.83 9.45
CA PRO A 81 -6.17 -11.58 9.33
C PRO A 81 -5.42 -12.92 9.26
N GLY A 82 -4.90 -13.26 8.08
CA GLY A 82 -4.31 -14.58 7.80
C GLY A 82 -4.68 -15.17 6.44
N GLY A 83 -5.80 -14.77 5.83
CA GLY A 83 -6.26 -15.32 4.56
C GLY A 83 -6.59 -16.83 4.65
N ALA A 84 -6.67 -17.51 3.49
CA ALA A 84 -7.02 -18.94 3.42
C ALA A 84 -5.95 -19.89 3.99
N ARG A 85 -4.76 -19.38 4.31
CA ARG A 85 -3.65 -20.15 4.89
C ARG A 85 -3.57 -19.86 6.39
N PRO A 86 -3.49 -20.87 7.27
CA PRO A 86 -3.27 -20.64 8.69
C PRO A 86 -2.02 -19.75 8.92
N PRO A 87 -1.95 -18.96 10.00
CA PRO A 87 -0.74 -18.20 10.30
C PRO A 87 0.51 -19.11 10.35
N PRO A 88 1.67 -18.63 9.87
CA PRO A 88 2.89 -19.45 9.85
C PRO A 88 3.30 -19.89 11.25
N GLU A 89 2.96 -19.12 12.28
CA GLU A 89 3.19 -19.45 13.70
C GLU A 89 2.43 -20.71 14.12
N VAL A 90 1.14 -20.82 13.76
CA VAL A 90 0.31 -22.02 14.05
C VAL A 90 0.85 -23.24 13.32
N GLN A 91 1.23 -23.09 12.06
CA GLN A 91 1.86 -24.16 11.27
C GLN A 91 3.16 -24.66 11.92
N LYS A 92 4.03 -23.74 12.36
CA LYS A 92 5.30 -24.09 13.02
C LYS A 92 5.07 -24.76 14.37
N ALA A 93 4.16 -24.23 15.19
CA ALA A 93 3.81 -24.83 16.48
C ALA A 93 3.26 -26.25 16.34
N PHE A 94 2.44 -26.50 15.32
CA PHE A 94 1.96 -27.85 15.00
C PHE A 94 3.12 -28.79 14.63
N ILE A 95 4.06 -28.35 13.79
CA ILE A 95 5.26 -29.13 13.48
C ILE A 95 6.06 -29.40 14.75
N ASP A 96 6.26 -28.39 15.60
CA ASP A 96 7.03 -28.54 16.83
C ASP A 96 6.40 -29.54 17.79
N GLN A 97 5.06 -29.61 17.86
CA GLN A 97 4.33 -30.53 18.72
C GLN A 97 4.42 -31.99 18.26
N HIS A 98 4.44 -32.26 16.95
CA HIS A 98 4.37 -33.63 16.43
C HIS A 98 5.63 -34.10 15.66
N ARG A 99 6.70 -33.29 15.65
CA ARG A 99 7.97 -33.63 14.97
C ARG A 99 8.59 -34.94 15.45
N ASP A 100 8.42 -35.29 16.72
CA ASP A 100 9.03 -36.49 17.31
C ASP A 100 8.29 -37.77 16.89
N THR A 101 7.00 -37.66 16.53
CA THR A 101 6.15 -38.78 16.09
C THR A 101 6.20 -39.01 14.59
N PHE A 102 6.08 -37.94 13.78
CA PHE A 102 5.94 -38.07 12.32
C PHE A 102 7.17 -37.64 11.53
N GLY A 103 8.16 -37.02 12.18
CA GLY A 103 9.26 -36.37 11.50
C GLY A 103 8.85 -35.08 10.80
N VAL A 104 9.81 -34.18 10.62
CA VAL A 104 9.56 -32.83 10.08
C VAL A 104 9.21 -32.84 8.59
N GLU A 105 9.87 -33.67 7.79
CA GLU A 105 9.71 -33.69 6.32
C GLU A 105 8.32 -34.16 5.87
N PRO A 106 7.74 -35.25 6.41
CA PRO A 106 6.37 -35.65 6.08
C PRO A 106 5.34 -34.58 6.43
N MET A 107 5.47 -33.94 7.59
CA MET A 107 4.57 -32.87 8.03
C MET A 107 4.67 -31.63 7.12
N CYS A 108 5.88 -31.22 6.76
CA CYS A 108 6.11 -30.09 5.85
C CYS A 108 5.48 -30.34 4.46
N LYS A 109 5.52 -31.58 3.97
CA LYS A 109 4.91 -31.97 2.69
C LYS A 109 3.39 -31.82 2.72
N VAL A 110 2.73 -32.28 3.78
CA VAL A 110 1.27 -32.18 3.95
C VAL A 110 0.84 -30.71 4.10
N LEU A 111 1.54 -29.95 4.93
CA LEU A 111 1.22 -28.53 5.19
C LEU A 111 1.65 -27.58 4.06
N ARG A 112 2.29 -28.09 3.01
CA ARG A 112 2.84 -27.30 1.89
C ARG A 112 3.79 -26.19 2.38
N ILE A 113 4.72 -26.56 3.26
CA ILE A 113 5.79 -25.70 3.79
C ILE A 113 7.13 -26.25 3.31
N ALA A 114 8.07 -25.37 2.97
CA ALA A 114 9.42 -25.80 2.64
C ALA A 114 10.17 -26.26 3.92
N PRO A 115 10.75 -27.49 3.94
CA PRO A 115 11.52 -27.98 5.10
C PRO A 115 12.70 -27.08 5.47
N SER A 116 13.34 -26.44 4.48
CA SER A 116 14.42 -25.47 4.69
C SER A 116 13.95 -24.24 5.47
N GLY A 117 12.73 -23.76 5.20
CA GLY A 117 12.11 -22.64 5.91
C GLY A 117 11.83 -22.97 7.38
N TYR A 118 11.33 -24.18 7.66
CA TYR A 118 11.14 -24.65 9.03
C TYR A 118 12.49 -24.85 9.75
N ARG A 119 13.47 -25.51 9.12
CA ARG A 119 14.80 -25.71 9.71
C ARG A 119 15.49 -24.39 10.04
N ARG A 120 15.38 -23.37 9.17
CA ARG A 120 15.87 -22.01 9.45
C ARG A 120 15.19 -21.41 10.67
N HIS A 121 13.86 -21.55 10.77
CA HIS A 121 13.11 -21.10 11.94
C HIS A 121 13.57 -21.80 13.23
N ALA A 122 13.66 -23.14 13.21
CA ALA A 122 14.13 -23.93 14.35
C ALA A 122 15.58 -23.57 14.74
N ALA A 123 16.45 -23.28 13.76
CA ALA A 123 17.81 -22.84 14.02
C ALA A 123 17.88 -21.46 14.69
N LEU A 124 17.01 -20.52 14.28
CA LEU A 124 16.90 -19.20 14.91
C LEU A 124 16.42 -19.29 16.37
N LEU A 125 15.45 -20.17 16.64
CA LEU A 125 14.96 -20.39 18.01
C LEU A 125 16.03 -21.02 18.92
N ARG A 126 16.85 -21.94 18.40
CA ARG A 126 17.92 -22.59 19.16
C ARG A 126 19.07 -21.65 19.47
N ASP A 127 19.38 -20.75 18.55
CA ASP A 127 20.55 -19.89 18.63
C ASP A 127 20.17 -18.45 18.23
N PRO A 128 19.83 -17.61 19.23
CA PRO A 128 19.49 -16.21 19.02
C PRO A 128 20.59 -15.40 18.32
N SER A 129 21.86 -15.86 18.34
CA SER A 129 22.97 -15.18 17.66
C SER A 129 22.88 -15.27 16.13
N ARG A 130 22.12 -16.23 15.60
CA ARG A 130 21.88 -16.40 14.16
C ARG A 130 20.85 -15.42 13.59
N HIS A 131 20.23 -14.62 14.46
CA HIS A 131 19.34 -13.56 14.03
C HIS A 131 20.11 -12.49 13.24
N GLY A 132 19.43 -11.84 12.31
CA GLY A 132 20.01 -10.69 11.61
C GLY A 132 20.37 -9.57 12.60
N VAL A 133 21.38 -8.76 12.26
CA VAL A 133 21.88 -7.65 13.10
C VAL A 133 20.75 -6.77 13.66
N ARG A 134 19.73 -6.47 12.83
CA ARG A 134 18.54 -5.71 13.24
C ARG A 134 17.73 -6.40 14.33
N ALA A 135 17.49 -7.71 14.19
CA ALA A 135 16.72 -8.48 15.16
C ALA A 135 17.47 -8.61 16.50
N ILE A 136 18.79 -8.78 16.46
CA ILE A 136 19.63 -8.76 17.66
C ILE A 136 19.55 -7.39 18.36
N ARG A 137 19.64 -6.29 17.61
CA ARG A 137 19.49 -4.93 18.16
C ARG A 137 18.10 -4.73 18.76
N ASP A 138 17.06 -5.15 18.06
CA ASP A 138 15.68 -5.06 18.53
C ASP A 138 15.47 -5.83 19.84
N GLU A 139 16.03 -7.04 19.94
CA GLU A 139 15.96 -7.85 21.16
C GLU A 139 16.61 -7.17 22.37
N ARG A 140 17.72 -6.44 22.15
CA ARG A 140 18.36 -5.64 23.20
C ARG A 140 17.55 -4.39 23.58
N LEU A 141 16.82 -3.79 22.64
CA LEU A 141 16.05 -2.56 22.86
C LEU A 141 14.68 -2.80 23.51
N ARG A 142 14.03 -3.94 23.24
CA ARG A 142 12.72 -4.30 23.83
C ARG A 142 12.69 -4.21 25.37
N PRO A 143 13.64 -4.78 26.13
CA PRO A 143 13.62 -4.69 27.60
C PRO A 143 13.80 -3.26 28.10
N GLU A 144 14.63 -2.44 27.43
CA GLU A 144 14.81 -1.03 27.79
C GLU A 144 13.54 -0.20 27.55
N ILE A 145 12.90 -0.39 26.39
CA ILE A 145 11.59 0.21 26.09
C ILE A 145 10.57 -0.18 27.15
N LYS A 146 10.57 -1.46 27.59
CA LYS A 146 9.69 -1.96 28.65
C LYS A 146 9.98 -1.37 30.02
N ARG A 147 11.24 -1.26 30.40
CA ARG A 147 11.66 -0.62 31.65
C ARG A 147 11.16 0.81 31.69
N VAL A 148 11.40 1.60 30.65
CA VAL A 148 10.98 3.00 30.57
C VAL A 148 9.45 3.13 30.62
N TRP A 149 8.71 2.29 29.88
CA TRP A 149 7.25 2.33 29.90
C TRP A 149 6.66 1.98 31.27
N GLN A 150 7.17 0.91 31.90
CA GLN A 150 6.71 0.48 33.22
C GLN A 150 7.07 1.50 34.31
N ALA A 151 8.26 2.08 34.27
CA ALA A 151 8.68 3.13 35.21
C ALA A 151 7.78 4.37 35.15
N ASN A 152 7.15 4.64 34.00
CA ASN A 152 6.23 5.77 33.80
C ASN A 152 4.75 5.38 33.90
N MET A 153 4.44 4.34 34.69
CA MET A 153 3.08 3.83 34.92
C MET A 153 2.30 3.53 33.62
N GLN A 154 3.03 3.17 32.56
CA GLN A 154 2.44 2.81 31.26
C GLN A 154 1.71 3.96 30.53
N VAL A 155 1.79 5.19 31.03
CA VAL A 155 1.14 6.38 30.44
C VAL A 155 1.88 6.86 29.18
N TYR A 156 3.16 6.53 29.03
CA TYR A 156 3.98 7.03 27.94
C TYR A 156 3.73 6.26 26.64
N GLY A 157 3.28 6.99 25.62
CA GLY A 157 3.30 6.52 24.23
C GLY A 157 4.71 6.52 23.63
N PRO A 158 4.86 6.01 22.39
CA PRO A 158 6.15 5.80 21.74
C PRO A 158 7.06 7.04 21.70
N ASP A 159 6.49 8.22 21.44
CA ASP A 159 7.25 9.47 21.36
C ASP A 159 7.86 9.88 22.70
N LYS A 160 7.13 9.68 23.80
CA LYS A 160 7.61 10.00 25.16
C LYS A 160 8.66 8.99 25.61
N VAL A 161 8.45 7.70 25.31
CA VAL A 161 9.45 6.65 25.57
C VAL A 161 10.73 6.94 24.81
N TRP A 162 10.65 7.29 23.52
CA TRP A 162 11.81 7.64 22.72
C TRP A 162 12.59 8.84 23.28
N LYS A 163 11.90 9.91 23.68
CA LYS A 163 12.53 11.07 24.34
C LYS A 163 13.26 10.65 25.62
N GLN A 164 12.61 9.83 26.45
CA GLN A 164 13.19 9.34 27.70
C GLN A 164 14.42 8.46 27.47
N MET A 165 14.39 7.57 26.47
CA MET A 165 15.55 6.74 26.11
C MET A 165 16.75 7.58 25.64
N ASN A 166 16.51 8.65 24.88
CA ASN A 166 17.60 9.55 24.45
C ASN A 166 18.16 10.37 25.62
N LEU A 167 17.34 10.75 26.60
CA LEU A 167 17.82 11.40 27.83
C LEU A 167 18.75 10.48 28.62
N GLU A 168 18.46 9.19 28.65
CA GLU A 168 19.27 8.14 29.27
C GLU A 168 20.48 7.71 28.40
N ARG A 169 20.75 8.43 27.30
CA ARG A 169 21.85 8.20 26.34
C ARG A 169 21.79 6.87 25.58
N ILE A 170 20.61 6.27 25.46
CA ILE A 170 20.39 5.08 24.62
C ILE A 170 19.99 5.56 23.22
N ALA A 171 20.93 5.58 22.28
CA ALA A 171 20.71 6.09 20.93
C ALA A 171 19.77 5.18 20.11
N VAL A 172 18.52 5.60 19.98
CA VAL A 172 17.46 4.89 19.24
C VAL A 172 16.70 5.85 18.33
N ALA A 173 16.43 5.42 17.10
CA ALA A 173 15.58 6.17 16.18
C ALA A 173 14.11 6.07 16.62
N ARG A 174 13.36 7.18 16.51
CA ARG A 174 11.92 7.25 16.85
C ARG A 174 11.11 6.13 16.19
N CYS A 175 11.31 5.90 14.90
CA CYS A 175 10.63 4.85 14.13
C CYS A 175 10.92 3.43 14.65
N THR A 176 12.03 3.21 15.36
CA THR A 176 12.35 1.92 15.98
C THR A 176 11.50 1.69 17.22
N VAL A 177 11.35 2.71 18.07
CA VAL A 177 10.50 2.63 19.28
C VAL A 177 9.04 2.42 18.89
N GLU A 178 8.53 3.23 17.96
CA GLU A 178 7.17 3.10 17.44
C GLU A 178 6.90 1.69 16.90
N ARG A 179 7.82 1.15 16.08
CA ARG A 179 7.68 -0.19 15.52
C ARG A 179 7.74 -1.29 16.59
N LEU A 180 8.58 -1.16 17.61
CA LEU A 180 8.73 -2.17 18.67
C LEU A 180 7.58 -2.12 19.69
N MET A 181 6.90 -0.98 19.82
CA MET A 181 5.69 -0.83 20.65
C MET A 181 4.40 -1.25 19.95
N LYS A 182 4.35 -1.32 18.61
CA LYS A 182 3.14 -1.77 17.87
C LYS A 182 2.64 -3.19 18.17
N PRO A 183 3.49 -4.23 18.31
CA PRO A 183 2.99 -5.61 18.29
C PRO A 183 2.25 -6.05 19.56
N ASN A 184 2.55 -5.49 20.73
CA ASN A 184 2.16 -6.06 22.03
C ASN A 184 1.72 -5.04 23.11
N TRP A 185 1.43 -3.78 22.74
CA TRP A 185 1.20 -2.71 23.72
C TRP A 185 -0.13 -2.07 23.33
N VAL A 186 -1.19 -2.75 23.75
CA VAL A 186 -2.57 -2.42 23.40
C VAL A 186 -2.89 -1.02 23.92
N CYS A 187 -2.76 -0.04 23.03
CA CYS A 187 -3.65 1.11 22.92
C CYS A 187 -4.06 1.17 21.45
N THR A 188 -4.82 0.17 21.01
CA THR A 188 -5.78 0.41 19.93
C THR A 188 -6.81 1.37 20.51
N ALA A 189 -6.94 2.53 19.86
CA ALA A 189 -7.86 3.61 20.23
C ALA A 189 -9.31 3.13 20.32
#